data_AF-A0ABD7QJT1-F1
#
_entry.id   AF-A0ABD7QJT1-F1
#
_cell.length_a   1.000
_cell.length_b   1.000
_cell.length_c   1.000
_cell.angle_alpha   90.00
_cell.angle_beta   90.00
_cell.angle_gamma   90.00
#
_symmetry.space_group_name_H-M   'P 1'
#
loop_
_entity.id
_entity.type
_entity.pdbx_description
1 polymer ?
#
loop_
_entity_poly.entity_id
_entity_poly.type
_entity_poly.pdbx_seq_one_letter_code
_entity_poly.pdbx_strand_id
1 'polypeptide(L)'
;MLTRLARLWPLHFFSTILMVLIYYYNAHHGGYVSSPDVFSVSVILKNIAFLHGIYWHEFQLINEPSWSISIEFWASLLIPLIFVRLNTALRGFIIIAAFAFLCNRHPSGIPPSMHTAMLSMLIGSFCYSISRTEYFSRIIKERFSAFFVTCAVIISMVGVYAMNHSRLDYFLFIAFIPMLFIDHLPDDKIVKRIFTSDLFLFLGYISFPLYLLHELVIVSGFIFDPNNAWTSISIAALTSILISYVYARFIDYPLYKALKRLISRIAWPSAKKDYRGDLFNQ
;
A
#
# COMPACT_ATOMS: atom_id res chain seq x y z
N MET A 1 -1.02 -15.77 1.74
CA MET A 1 -0.24 -15.32 2.92
C MET A 1 1.25 -15.27 2.60
N LEU A 2 1.90 -16.42 2.38
CA LEU A 2 3.33 -16.47 2.03
C LEU A 2 3.70 -15.63 0.79
N THR A 3 2.83 -15.57 -0.22
CA THR A 3 3.03 -14.73 -1.41
C THR A 3 3.03 -13.22 -1.10
N ARG A 4 2.29 -12.78 -0.08
CA ARG A 4 2.26 -11.37 0.33
C ARG A 4 3.47 -11.04 1.18
N LEU A 5 3.87 -11.94 2.09
CA LEU A 5 5.12 -11.82 2.83
C LEU A 5 6.32 -11.71 1.87
N ALA A 6 6.36 -12.56 0.84
CA ALA A 6 7.41 -12.53 -0.18
C ALA A 6 7.46 -11.23 -1.01
N ARG A 7 6.38 -10.46 -1.05
CA ARG A 7 6.33 -9.16 -1.73
C ARG A 7 6.74 -8.02 -0.79
N LEU A 8 6.22 -8.01 0.44
CA LEU A 8 6.38 -6.88 1.36
C LEU A 8 7.72 -6.93 2.12
N TRP A 9 8.12 -8.12 2.59
CA TRP A 9 9.24 -8.28 3.51
C TRP A 9 10.60 -7.88 2.93
N PRO A 10 10.97 -8.23 1.68
CA PRO A 10 12.30 -7.92 1.18
C PRO A 10 12.60 -6.43 1.09
N LEU A 11 11.66 -5.64 0.57
CA LEU A 11 11.82 -4.18 0.48
C LEU A 11 11.80 -3.54 1.87
N HIS A 12 10.93 -4.00 2.76
CA HIS A 12 10.90 -3.53 4.14
C HIS A 12 12.23 -3.79 4.86
N PHE A 13 12.77 -5.00 4.75
CA PHE A 13 14.08 -5.34 5.29
C PHE A 13 15.18 -4.44 4.71
N PHE A 14 15.25 -4.33 3.38
CA PHE A 14 16.26 -3.52 2.71
C PHE A 14 16.19 -2.04 3.12
N SER A 15 14.99 -1.45 3.09
CA SER A 15 14.79 -0.05 3.47
C SER A 15 15.10 0.21 4.95
N THR A 16 14.76 -0.72 5.85
CA THR A 16 15.09 -0.60 7.28
C THR A 16 16.59 -0.62 7.50
N ILE A 17 17.32 -1.57 6.91
CA ILE A 17 18.78 -1.65 7.05
C ILE A 17 19.46 -0.40 6.46
N LEU A 18 19.02 0.03 5.26
CA LEU A 18 19.60 1.21 4.63
C LEU A 18 19.36 2.48 5.44
N MET A 19 18.17 2.60 6.06
CA MET A 19 17.88 3.72 6.96
C MET A 19 18.77 3.72 8.21
N VAL A 20 19.04 2.56 8.83
CA VAL A 20 20.00 2.45 9.94
C VAL A 20 21.40 2.90 9.51
N LEU A 21 21.84 2.51 8.31
CA LEU A 21 23.14 2.92 7.77
C LEU A 21 23.20 4.43 7.52
N ILE A 22 22.12 5.02 7.02
CA ILE A 22 22.01 6.48 6.83
C ILE A 22 22.09 7.19 8.18
N TYR A 23 21.34 6.74 9.19
CA TYR A 23 21.42 7.32 10.53
C TYR A 23 22.82 7.19 11.14
N TYR A 24 23.49 6.06 10.92
CA TYR A 24 24.86 5.85 11.39
C TYR A 24 25.82 6.85 10.73
N TYR A 25 25.73 7.02 9.42
CA TYR A 25 26.51 8.03 8.69
C TYR A 25 26.21 9.45 9.21
N ASN A 26 24.94 9.80 9.36
CA ASN A 26 24.50 11.10 9.85
C ASN A 26 24.99 11.39 11.26
N ALA A 27 24.97 10.40 12.17
CA ALA A 27 25.47 10.55 13.53
C ALA A 27 26.95 10.95 13.60
N HIS A 28 27.76 10.47 12.64
CA HIS A 28 29.19 10.80 12.55
C HIS A 28 29.49 12.12 11.82
N HIS A 29 28.56 12.64 11.02
CA HIS A 29 28.75 13.84 10.18
C HIS A 29 27.83 15.01 10.57
N GLY A 30 27.13 14.92 11.70
CA GLY A 30 26.23 15.98 12.20
C GLY A 30 24.90 16.10 11.44
N GLY A 31 24.48 15.04 10.74
CA GLY A 31 23.20 14.97 10.05
C GLY A 31 22.02 14.60 10.96
N TYR A 32 20.82 14.52 10.39
CA TYR A 32 19.61 14.17 11.14
C TYR A 32 19.61 12.70 11.59
N VAL A 33 19.27 12.48 12.87
CA VAL A 33 19.04 11.17 13.49
C VAL A 33 17.78 11.26 14.33
N SER A 34 16.82 10.35 14.13
CA SER A 34 15.51 10.44 14.78
C SER A 34 15.54 10.12 16.29
N SER A 35 16.34 9.15 16.72
CA SER A 35 16.57 8.81 18.13
C SER A 35 17.82 7.93 18.27
N PRO A 36 18.56 7.96 19.40
CA PRO A 36 19.61 6.99 19.68
C PRO A 36 19.14 5.52 19.64
N ASP A 37 17.85 5.28 19.90
CA ASP A 37 17.27 3.93 19.94
C ASP A 37 17.25 3.23 18.58
N VAL A 38 17.40 3.96 17.46
CA VAL A 38 17.43 3.36 16.11
C VAL A 38 18.60 2.40 15.90
N PHE A 39 19.66 2.55 16.70
CA PHE A 39 20.83 1.65 16.69
C PHE A 39 20.66 0.43 17.59
N SER A 40 19.60 0.37 18.40
CA SER A 40 19.33 -0.77 19.26
C SER A 40 18.93 -1.99 18.43
N VAL A 41 19.65 -3.11 18.62
CA VAL A 41 19.37 -4.38 17.94
C VAL A 41 17.93 -4.84 18.17
N SER A 42 17.39 -4.61 19.37
CA SER A 42 16.00 -4.95 19.69
C SER A 42 15.00 -4.15 18.84
N VAL A 43 15.27 -2.86 18.62
CA VAL A 43 14.42 -1.99 17.80
C VAL A 43 14.51 -2.39 16.33
N ILE A 44 15.71 -2.68 15.83
CA ILE A 44 15.94 -3.14 14.44
C ILE A 44 15.20 -4.45 14.17
N LEU A 45 15.35 -5.44 15.06
CA LEU A 45 14.69 -6.74 14.90
C LEU A 45 13.16 -6.63 14.93
N LYS A 46 12.61 -5.82 15.82
CA LYS A 46 11.16 -5.58 15.90
C LYS A 46 10.62 -4.87 14.66
N ASN A 47 11.35 -3.90 14.10
CA ASN A 47 10.99 -3.26 12.84
C ASN A 47 11.01 -4.31 11.70
N ILE A 48 12.08 -5.09 11.55
CA ILE A 48 12.21 -6.14 10.52
C ILE A 48 11.09 -7.20 10.61
N ALA A 49 10.66 -7.52 11.83
CA ALA A 49 9.62 -8.51 12.10
C ALA A 49 8.18 -7.96 11.96
N PHE A 50 7.99 -6.71 11.53
CA PHE A 50 6.67 -6.06 11.44
C PHE A 50 5.92 -6.06 12.78
N LEU A 51 6.61 -5.89 13.90
CA LEU A 51 5.93 -5.85 15.21
C LEU A 51 5.43 -4.45 15.57
N HIS A 52 5.88 -3.43 14.84
CA HIS A 52 5.42 -2.06 14.94
C HIS A 52 3.98 -1.93 14.41
N GLY A 53 3.11 -1.18 15.08
CA GLY A 53 1.72 -0.95 14.63
C GLY A 53 0.68 -2.01 15.07
N ILE A 54 1.08 -3.13 15.67
CA ILE A 54 0.15 -4.08 16.34
C ILE A 54 -0.02 -3.72 17.81
N TYR A 55 1.07 -3.37 18.48
CA TYR A 55 1.07 -3.05 19.90
C TYR A 55 0.60 -1.61 20.14
N TRP A 56 -0.15 -1.42 21.23
CA TRP A 56 -0.66 -0.10 21.65
C TRP A 56 0.42 0.85 22.20
N HIS A 57 1.63 0.35 22.47
CA HIS A 57 2.73 1.21 22.94
C HIS A 57 3.48 1.83 21.76
N GLU A 58 3.75 3.14 21.89
CA GLU A 58 4.56 3.91 20.95
C GLU A 58 5.88 3.20 20.71
N PHE A 59 6.04 2.71 19.48
CA PHE A 59 7.19 1.96 19.07
C PHE A 59 8.03 2.81 18.13
N GLN A 60 9.34 2.88 18.38
CA GLN A 60 10.24 3.68 17.55
C GLN A 60 10.32 3.08 16.14
N LEU A 61 9.82 3.85 15.17
CA LEU A 61 9.91 3.53 13.76
C LEU A 61 11.30 3.95 13.25
N ILE A 62 11.99 3.04 12.59
CA ILE A 62 13.27 3.37 11.93
C ILE A 62 12.99 4.09 10.60
N ASN A 63 12.06 3.55 9.82
CA ASN A 63 11.56 4.15 8.59
C ASN A 63 10.08 4.51 8.80
N GLU A 64 9.76 5.80 8.89
CA GLU A 64 8.40 6.25 9.24
C GLU A 64 7.33 5.64 8.33
N PRO A 65 7.40 5.76 6.98
CA PRO A 65 6.45 5.10 6.06
C PRO A 65 6.21 3.61 6.30
N SER A 66 7.14 2.89 6.94
CA SER A 66 6.99 1.45 7.17
C SER A 66 5.86 1.07 8.15
N TRP A 67 5.29 2.03 8.89
CA TRP A 67 4.16 1.78 9.80
C TRP A 67 2.95 1.19 9.08
N SER A 68 2.64 1.69 7.88
CA SER A 68 1.46 1.28 7.12
C SER A 68 1.61 -0.14 6.57
N ILE A 69 2.83 -0.57 6.25
CA ILE A 69 3.12 -1.91 5.68
C ILE A 69 2.99 -2.99 6.73
N SER A 70 3.45 -2.73 7.95
CA SER A 70 3.22 -3.66 9.06
C SER A 70 1.72 -3.85 9.30
N ILE A 71 0.97 -2.75 9.40
CA ILE A 71 -0.48 -2.80 9.56
C ILE A 71 -1.14 -3.52 8.38
N GLU A 72 -0.72 -3.26 7.14
CA GLU A 72 -1.23 -3.96 5.95
C GLU A 72 -0.93 -5.47 6.03
N PHE A 73 0.28 -5.85 6.42
CA PHE A 73 0.67 -7.25 6.57
C PHE A 73 -0.23 -7.97 7.56
N TRP A 74 -0.47 -7.39 8.75
CA TRP A 74 -1.32 -8.00 9.77
C TRP A 74 -2.80 -7.95 9.45
N ALA A 75 -3.31 -6.82 8.95
CA ALA A 75 -4.70 -6.70 8.53
C ALA A 75 -5.00 -7.71 7.40
N SER A 76 -4.09 -7.85 6.44
CA SER A 76 -4.27 -8.81 5.34
C SER A 76 -4.08 -10.27 5.74
N LEU A 77 -3.47 -10.54 6.90
CA LEU A 77 -3.43 -11.87 7.49
C LEU A 77 -4.77 -12.20 8.15
N LEU A 78 -5.28 -11.29 8.98
CA LEU A 78 -6.45 -11.53 9.82
C LEU A 78 -7.77 -11.43 9.05
N ILE A 79 -7.88 -10.47 8.12
CA ILE A 79 -9.14 -10.21 7.42
C ILE A 79 -9.58 -11.40 6.55
N PRO A 80 -8.73 -12.01 5.70
CA PRO A 80 -9.15 -13.15 4.89
C PRO A 80 -9.53 -14.38 5.71
N LEU A 81 -8.88 -14.62 6.86
CA LEU A 81 -9.18 -15.79 7.70
C LEU A 81 -10.56 -15.72 8.33
N ILE A 82 -10.96 -14.52 8.79
CA ILE A 82 -12.20 -14.32 9.51
C ILE A 82 -13.35 -14.01 8.54
N PHE A 83 -13.13 -13.08 7.61
CA PHE A 83 -14.23 -12.45 6.90
C PHE A 83 -14.61 -13.13 5.59
N VAL A 84 -13.70 -13.88 4.95
CA VAL A 84 -14.05 -14.66 3.74
C VAL A 84 -15.11 -15.71 4.04
N ARG A 85 -15.22 -16.15 5.29
CA ARG A 85 -16.24 -17.12 5.75
C ARG A 85 -17.62 -16.49 5.99
N LEU A 86 -17.70 -15.16 6.09
CA LEU A 86 -18.97 -14.47 6.31
C LEU A 86 -19.70 -14.25 4.99
N ASN A 87 -21.04 -14.26 5.01
CA ASN A 87 -21.85 -13.89 3.86
C ASN A 87 -21.74 -12.38 3.56
N THR A 88 -22.08 -11.98 2.34
CA THR A 88 -21.94 -10.59 1.87
C THR A 88 -22.79 -9.61 2.69
N ALA A 89 -23.99 -10.02 3.13
CA ALA A 89 -24.88 -9.18 3.93
C ALA A 89 -24.29 -8.84 5.31
N LEU A 90 -23.75 -9.83 6.02
CA LEU A 90 -23.12 -9.63 7.32
C LEU A 90 -21.84 -8.79 7.19
N ARG A 91 -21.06 -8.97 6.12
CA ARG A 91 -19.91 -8.08 5.84
C ARG A 91 -20.36 -6.63 5.69
N GLY A 92 -21.43 -6.38 4.94
CA GLY A 92 -22.01 -5.04 4.80
C GLY A 92 -22.43 -4.44 6.14
N PHE A 93 -23.11 -5.22 6.98
CA PHE A 93 -23.50 -4.79 8.33
C PHE A 93 -22.28 -4.43 9.20
N ILE A 94 -21.25 -5.28 9.21
CA ILE A 94 -20.03 -5.03 9.98
C ILE A 94 -19.31 -3.77 9.47
N ILE A 95 -19.25 -3.55 8.16
CA ILE A 95 -18.65 -2.34 7.57
C ILE A 95 -19.38 -1.09 8.06
N ILE A 96 -20.72 -1.08 8.01
CA ILE A 96 -21.53 0.06 8.46
C ILE A 96 -21.33 0.31 9.96
N ALA A 97 -21.37 -0.75 10.77
CA ALA A 97 -21.16 -0.65 12.22
C ALA A 97 -19.75 -0.14 12.57
N ALA A 98 -18.71 -0.68 11.92
CA ALA A 98 -17.33 -0.27 12.13
C ALA A 98 -17.07 1.18 11.65
N PHE A 99 -17.66 1.58 10.53
CA PHE A 99 -17.58 2.94 10.02
C PHE A 99 -18.25 3.93 10.99
N ALA A 100 -19.46 3.61 11.48
CA ALA A 100 -20.16 4.43 12.46
C ALA A 100 -19.39 4.55 13.78
N PHE A 101 -18.81 3.43 14.26
CA PHE A 101 -17.97 3.39 15.44
C PHE A 101 -16.74 4.30 15.30
N LEU A 102 -16.00 4.21 14.18
CA LEU A 102 -14.82 5.03 13.94
C LEU A 102 -15.16 6.51 13.83
N CYS A 103 -16.21 6.87 13.08
CA CYS A 103 -16.67 8.25 12.93
C CYS A 103 -17.08 8.89 14.28
N ASN A 104 -17.66 8.10 15.18
CA ASN A 104 -17.99 8.56 16.52
C ASN A 104 -16.72 8.73 17.39
N ARG A 105 -15.83 7.73 17.38
CA ARG A 105 -14.65 7.68 18.25
C ARG A 105 -13.57 8.71 17.89
N HIS A 106 -13.47 9.06 16.61
CA HIS A 106 -12.45 9.97 16.06
C HIS A 106 -13.10 11.17 15.37
N PRO A 107 -13.53 12.20 16.13
CA PRO A 107 -14.09 13.42 15.56
C PRO A 107 -13.08 14.23 14.73
N SER A 108 -11.78 14.03 14.97
CA SER A 108 -10.67 14.67 14.25
C SER A 108 -10.33 13.98 12.91
N GLY A 109 -11.25 13.19 12.34
CA GLY A 109 -11.04 12.51 11.06
C GLY A 109 -10.54 11.08 11.20
N ILE A 110 -10.02 10.52 10.11
CA ILE A 110 -9.66 9.10 10.01
C ILE A 110 -8.23 8.90 10.51
N PRO A 111 -8.01 8.18 11.62
CA PRO A 111 -6.66 7.96 12.12
C PRO A 111 -5.91 6.93 11.25
N PRO A 112 -4.60 7.11 11.03
CA PRO A 112 -3.73 6.06 10.48
C PRO A 112 -3.57 4.93 11.51
N SER A 113 -4.49 3.96 11.49
CA SER A 113 -4.56 2.92 12.53
C SER A 113 -4.91 1.54 11.96
N MET A 114 -4.65 0.50 12.77
CA MET A 114 -5.03 -0.87 12.46
C MET A 114 -6.53 -1.00 12.16
N HIS A 115 -7.39 -0.30 12.90
CA HIS A 115 -8.85 -0.31 12.69
C HIS A 115 -9.22 0.24 11.31
N THR A 116 -8.59 1.34 10.89
CA THR A 116 -8.81 1.95 9.57
C THR A 116 -8.36 1.02 8.45
N ALA A 117 -7.20 0.36 8.60
CA ALA A 117 -6.72 -0.60 7.62
C ALA A 117 -7.62 -1.84 7.52
N MET A 118 -8.09 -2.36 8.67
CA MET A 118 -9.06 -3.45 8.72
C MET A 118 -10.36 -3.07 8.01
N LEU A 119 -10.93 -1.91 8.30
CA LEU A 119 -12.13 -1.41 7.63
C LEU A 119 -11.92 -1.28 6.11
N SER A 120 -10.79 -0.71 5.68
CA SER A 120 -10.45 -0.56 4.26
C SER A 120 -10.37 -1.90 3.53
N MET A 121 -9.74 -2.91 4.15
CA MET A 121 -9.68 -4.26 3.59
C MET A 121 -11.04 -4.96 3.55
N LEU A 122 -11.89 -4.73 4.55
CA LEU A 122 -13.26 -5.25 4.56
C LEU A 122 -14.08 -4.67 3.42
N ILE A 123 -14.00 -3.36 3.21
CA ILE A 123 -14.65 -2.69 2.08
C ILE A 123 -14.15 -3.27 0.76
N GLY A 124 -12.84 -3.41 0.58
CA GLY A 124 -12.28 -4.05 -0.63
C GLY A 124 -12.80 -5.47 -0.87
N SER A 125 -12.86 -6.31 0.18
CA SER A 125 -13.42 -7.66 0.12
C SER A 125 -14.92 -7.68 -0.22
N PHE A 126 -15.68 -6.74 0.33
CA PHE A 126 -17.10 -6.57 0.04
C PHE A 126 -17.33 -6.10 -1.39
N CYS A 127 -16.59 -5.08 -1.86
CA CYS A 127 -16.60 -4.59 -3.23
C CYS A 127 -16.24 -5.71 -4.22
N TYR A 128 -15.22 -6.51 -3.92
CA TYR A 128 -14.86 -7.68 -4.74
C TYR A 128 -15.99 -8.72 -4.80
N SER A 129 -16.70 -8.94 -3.70
CA SER A 129 -17.81 -9.90 -3.67
C SER A 129 -19.01 -9.39 -4.48
N ILE A 130 -19.28 -8.09 -4.43
CA ILE A 130 -20.31 -7.43 -5.25
C ILE A 130 -19.93 -7.45 -6.73
N SER A 131 -18.66 -7.21 -7.08
CA SER A 131 -18.24 -7.08 -8.48
C SER A 131 -18.42 -8.36 -9.28
N ARG A 132 -18.46 -9.52 -8.61
CA ARG A 132 -18.72 -10.83 -9.24
C ARG A 132 -20.20 -11.11 -9.53
N THR A 133 -21.10 -10.23 -9.12
CA THR A 133 -22.54 -10.38 -9.41
C THR A 133 -22.89 -9.86 -10.80
N GLU A 134 -23.79 -10.55 -11.50
CA GLU A 134 -24.26 -10.12 -12.83
C GLU A 134 -24.97 -8.77 -12.77
N TYR A 135 -25.69 -8.51 -11.68
CA TYR A 135 -26.37 -7.24 -11.45
C TYR A 135 -25.40 -6.05 -11.42
N PHE A 136 -24.27 -6.18 -10.71
CA PHE A 136 -23.25 -5.14 -10.68
C PHE A 136 -22.64 -4.89 -12.08
N SER A 137 -22.37 -5.95 -12.83
CA SER A 137 -21.84 -5.86 -14.19
C SER A 137 -22.79 -5.13 -15.15
N ARG A 138 -24.10 -5.17 -14.91
CA ARG A 138 -25.08 -4.38 -15.67
C ARG A 138 -25.01 -2.90 -15.30
N ILE A 139 -25.03 -2.58 -14.00
CA ILE A 139 -24.97 -1.20 -13.50
C ILE A 139 -23.70 -0.50 -13.96
N ILE A 140 -22.53 -1.14 -13.80
CA ILE A 140 -21.24 -0.49 -14.09
C ILE A 140 -21.07 -0.13 -15.58
N LYS A 141 -21.79 -0.85 -16.46
CA LYS A 141 -21.83 -0.59 -17.90
C LYS A 141 -22.82 0.50 -18.30
N GLU A 142 -23.66 0.98 -17.38
CA GLU A 142 -24.57 2.09 -17.66
C GLU A 142 -23.81 3.39 -17.94
N ARG A 143 -24.46 4.27 -18.72
CA ARG A 143 -23.87 5.54 -19.20
C ARG A 143 -23.39 6.43 -18.06
N PHE A 144 -24.09 6.45 -16.92
CA PHE A 144 -23.79 7.34 -15.78
C PHE A 144 -22.70 6.82 -14.85
N SER A 145 -22.35 5.53 -14.92
CA SER A 145 -21.33 4.93 -14.05
C SER A 145 -19.96 5.57 -14.26
N ALA A 146 -19.60 5.88 -15.50
CA ALA A 146 -18.36 6.60 -15.81
C ALA A 146 -18.38 8.03 -15.23
N PHE A 147 -19.51 8.74 -15.30
CA PHE A 147 -19.66 10.08 -14.72
C PHE A 147 -19.48 10.03 -13.20
N PHE A 148 -20.14 9.07 -12.53
CA PHE A 148 -20.04 8.90 -11.09
C PHE A 148 -18.61 8.59 -10.63
N VAL A 149 -17.90 7.68 -11.31
CA VAL A 149 -16.48 7.40 -11.02
C VAL A 149 -15.61 8.63 -11.29
N THR A 150 -15.89 9.41 -12.32
CA THR A 150 -15.16 10.67 -12.61
C THR A 150 -15.35 11.68 -11.46
N CYS A 151 -16.58 11.90 -11.01
CA CYS A 151 -16.86 12.77 -9.87
C CYS A 151 -16.15 12.27 -8.61
N ALA A 152 -16.16 10.96 -8.37
CA ALA A 152 -15.46 10.34 -7.24
C ALA A 152 -13.95 10.63 -7.29
N VAL A 153 -13.30 10.47 -8.45
CA VAL A 153 -11.88 10.82 -8.64
C VAL A 153 -11.62 12.29 -8.34
N ILE A 154 -12.44 13.20 -8.87
CA ILE A 154 -12.28 14.65 -8.65
C ILE A 154 -12.45 14.99 -7.16
N ILE A 155 -13.47 14.44 -6.51
CA ILE A 155 -13.72 14.63 -5.08
C ILE A 155 -12.55 14.09 -4.26
N SER A 156 -12.00 12.93 -4.59
CA SER A 156 -10.83 12.39 -3.90
C SER A 156 -9.59 13.27 -4.11
N MET A 157 -9.34 13.77 -5.33
CA MET A 157 -8.21 14.67 -5.59
C MET A 157 -8.34 15.98 -4.81
N VAL A 158 -9.47 16.67 -4.92
CA VAL A 158 -9.71 17.94 -4.21
C VAL A 158 -9.74 17.70 -2.70
N GLY A 159 -10.39 16.61 -2.29
CA GLY A 159 -10.57 16.23 -0.90
C GLY A 159 -9.27 16.03 -0.15
N VAL A 160 -8.29 15.34 -0.75
CA VAL A 160 -6.96 15.13 -0.14
C VAL A 160 -6.26 16.47 0.16
N TYR A 161 -6.41 17.48 -0.70
CA TYR A 161 -5.83 18.80 -0.46
C TYR A 161 -6.67 19.67 0.49
N ALA A 162 -7.97 19.41 0.59
CA ALA A 162 -8.91 20.14 1.45
C ALA A 162 -9.12 19.49 2.82
N MET A 163 -8.32 18.47 3.18
CA MET A 163 -8.44 17.77 4.47
C MET A 163 -8.20 18.74 5.63
N ASN A 164 -9.17 18.83 6.53
CA ASN A 164 -9.12 19.67 7.72
C ASN A 164 -9.02 18.85 9.01
N HIS A 165 -8.68 17.56 8.92
CA HIS A 165 -8.65 16.63 10.05
C HIS A 165 -9.96 16.67 10.86
N SER A 166 -11.07 16.47 10.14
CA SER A 166 -12.41 16.55 10.70
C SER A 166 -13.23 15.33 10.30
N ARG A 167 -14.43 15.18 10.87
CA ARG A 167 -15.37 14.13 10.45
C ARG A 167 -15.68 14.13 8.95
N LEU A 168 -15.43 15.25 8.24
CA LEU A 168 -15.62 15.29 6.79
C LEU A 168 -14.67 14.35 6.03
N ASP A 169 -13.54 13.98 6.63
CA ASP A 169 -12.59 13.04 6.03
C ASP A 169 -13.22 11.65 5.79
N TYR A 170 -14.25 11.29 6.56
CA TYR A 170 -15.05 10.07 6.36
C TYR A 170 -15.85 10.08 5.06
N PHE A 171 -16.29 11.25 4.58
CA PHE A 171 -16.94 11.36 3.26
C PHE A 171 -15.95 11.16 2.13
N LEU A 172 -14.71 11.65 2.29
CA LEU A 172 -13.64 11.41 1.32
C LEU A 172 -13.32 9.93 1.20
N PHE A 173 -13.33 9.19 2.31
CA PHE A 173 -13.13 7.75 2.31
C PHE A 173 -14.19 7.00 1.50
N ILE A 174 -15.46 7.44 1.56
CA ILE A 174 -16.54 6.88 0.72
C ILE A 174 -16.29 7.19 -0.76
N ALA A 175 -15.76 8.37 -1.09
CA ALA A 175 -15.44 8.76 -2.46
C ALA A 175 -14.34 7.89 -3.11
N PHE A 176 -13.51 7.19 -2.33
CA PHE A 176 -12.56 6.22 -2.89
C PHE A 176 -13.19 4.90 -3.33
N ILE A 177 -14.38 4.53 -2.83
CA ILE A 177 -15.03 3.25 -3.12
C ILE A 177 -15.33 3.08 -4.63
N PRO A 178 -15.92 4.07 -5.34
CA PRO A 178 -16.19 3.95 -6.77
C PRO A 178 -14.92 3.78 -7.61
N MET A 179 -13.78 4.33 -7.17
CA MET A 179 -12.50 4.22 -7.87
C MET A 179 -11.99 2.78 -7.95
N LEU A 180 -12.38 1.91 -7.01
CA LEU A 180 -12.04 0.47 -7.03
C LEU A 180 -12.64 -0.26 -8.24
N PHE A 181 -13.60 0.36 -8.94
CA PHE A 181 -14.29 -0.23 -10.09
C PHE A 181 -13.86 0.36 -11.44
N ILE A 182 -12.81 1.19 -11.50
CA ILE A 182 -12.31 1.77 -12.75
C ILE A 182 -12.03 0.70 -13.81
N ASP A 183 -11.45 -0.45 -13.40
CA ASP A 183 -11.12 -1.55 -14.32
C ASP A 183 -12.37 -2.18 -14.97
N HIS A 184 -13.53 -2.08 -14.32
CA HIS A 184 -14.80 -2.62 -14.81
C HIS A 184 -15.54 -1.65 -15.74
N LEU A 185 -15.07 -0.40 -15.88
CA LEU A 185 -15.63 0.54 -16.83
C LEU A 185 -15.36 0.10 -18.28
N PRO A 186 -16.21 0.50 -19.23
CA PRO A 186 -15.92 0.33 -20.66
C PRO A 186 -14.62 1.02 -21.11
N ASP A 187 -13.92 0.46 -22.09
CA ASP A 187 -12.62 0.96 -22.58
C ASP A 187 -12.70 2.32 -23.30
N ASP A 188 -13.89 2.73 -23.76
CA ASP A 188 -14.13 4.01 -24.40
C ASP A 188 -14.13 5.20 -23.42
N LYS A 189 -14.14 4.93 -22.11
CA LYS A 189 -14.23 5.99 -21.09
C LYS A 189 -12.87 6.64 -20.82
N ILE A 190 -12.88 7.98 -20.85
CA ILE A 190 -11.69 8.81 -20.64
C ILE A 190 -10.99 8.48 -19.31
N VAL A 191 -11.74 8.36 -18.21
CA VAL A 191 -11.16 8.05 -16.89
C VAL A 191 -10.41 6.73 -16.92
N LYS A 192 -11.00 5.66 -17.48
CA LYS A 192 -10.30 4.38 -17.61
C LYS A 192 -9.03 4.55 -18.44
N ARG A 193 -9.12 5.21 -19.60
CA ARG A 193 -7.97 5.45 -20.50
C ARG A 193 -6.82 6.22 -19.83
N ILE A 194 -7.11 7.19 -18.96
CA ILE A 194 -6.10 7.93 -18.21
C ILE A 194 -5.39 6.99 -17.23
N PHE A 195 -6.15 6.26 -16.41
CA PHE A 195 -5.60 5.36 -15.38
C PHE A 195 -4.91 4.12 -15.96
N THR A 196 -5.25 3.73 -17.20
CA THR A 196 -4.58 2.65 -17.94
C THR A 196 -3.47 3.13 -18.87
N SER A 197 -3.14 4.42 -18.87
CA SER A 197 -2.00 4.93 -19.66
C SER A 197 -0.66 4.44 -19.11
N ASP A 198 0.34 4.36 -19.98
CA ASP A 198 1.68 3.87 -19.62
C ASP A 198 2.30 4.66 -18.45
N LEU A 199 2.02 5.97 -18.36
CA LEU A 199 2.50 6.81 -17.26
C LEU A 199 1.89 6.39 -15.91
N PHE A 200 0.56 6.23 -15.85
CA PHE A 200 -0.11 5.84 -14.60
C PHE A 200 0.22 4.40 -14.21
N LEU A 201 0.37 3.50 -15.19
CA LEU A 201 0.85 2.14 -14.94
C LEU A 201 2.29 2.13 -14.44
N PHE A 202 3.16 2.98 -14.97
CA PHE A 202 4.53 3.16 -14.49
C PHE A 202 4.55 3.69 -13.05
N LEU A 203 3.79 4.75 -12.76
CA LEU A 203 3.67 5.30 -11.40
C LEU A 203 3.12 4.26 -10.42
N GLY A 204 2.10 3.49 -10.84
CA GLY A 204 1.57 2.36 -10.07
C GLY A 204 2.62 1.28 -9.81
N TYR A 205 3.44 0.96 -10.82
CA TYR A 205 4.53 -0.01 -10.72
C TYR A 205 5.60 0.40 -9.70
N ILE A 206 6.01 1.67 -9.67
CA ILE A 206 7.03 2.16 -8.72
C ILE A 206 6.45 2.66 -7.39
N SER A 207 5.13 2.80 -7.26
CA SER A 207 4.48 3.41 -6.08
C SER A 207 4.90 2.78 -4.75
N PHE A 208 4.97 1.44 -4.69
CA PHE A 208 5.33 0.71 -3.50
C PHE A 208 6.79 0.94 -3.07
N PRO A 209 7.81 0.75 -3.94
CA PRO A 209 9.18 1.13 -3.61
C PRO A 209 9.34 2.63 -3.34
N LEU A 210 8.66 3.49 -4.09
CA LEU A 210 8.70 4.94 -3.88
C LEU A 210 8.23 5.33 -2.49
N TYR A 211 7.12 4.75 -2.03
CA TYR A 211 6.58 4.99 -0.71
C TYR A 211 7.56 4.62 0.41
N LEU A 212 8.35 3.55 0.28
CA LEU A 212 9.31 3.16 1.31
C LEU A 212 10.69 3.82 1.18
N LEU A 213 11.11 4.15 -0.04
CA LEU A 213 12.48 4.58 -0.34
C LEU A 213 12.64 6.10 -0.36
N HIS A 214 11.56 6.88 -0.55
CA HIS A 214 11.67 8.35 -0.61
C HIS A 214 12.20 8.95 0.71
N GLU A 215 11.80 8.42 1.86
CA GLU A 215 12.24 8.90 3.17
C GLU A 215 13.76 8.78 3.33
N LEU A 216 14.36 7.72 2.77
CA LEU A 216 15.81 7.51 2.83
C LEU A 216 16.55 8.62 2.09
N VAL A 217 16.00 9.08 0.95
CA VAL A 217 16.58 10.19 0.18
C VAL A 217 16.49 11.48 0.98
N ILE A 218 15.34 11.75 1.61
CA ILE A 218 15.11 12.95 2.42
C ILE A 218 16.04 12.97 3.64
N VAL A 219 16.01 11.90 4.45
CA VAL A 219 16.79 11.77 5.70
C VAL A 219 18.30 11.77 5.45
N SER A 220 18.74 11.29 4.29
CA SER A 220 20.17 11.31 3.95
C SER A 220 20.77 12.72 3.88
N GLY A 221 19.95 13.74 3.62
CA GLY A 221 20.39 15.14 3.57
C GLY A 221 21.40 15.47 2.44
N PHE A 222 21.87 14.49 1.66
CA PHE A 222 22.91 14.67 0.64
C PHE A 222 22.53 15.65 -0.48
N ILE A 223 21.24 15.89 -0.66
CA ILE A 223 20.68 16.67 -1.78
C ILE A 223 20.15 18.04 -1.28
N PHE A 224 20.28 18.33 0.02
CA PHE A 224 19.72 19.53 0.60
C PHE A 224 20.63 20.75 0.43
N ASP A 225 20.16 21.72 -0.36
CA ASP A 225 20.72 23.07 -0.45
C ASP A 225 19.79 24.07 0.27
N PRO A 226 20.23 24.67 1.40
CA PRO A 226 19.45 25.66 2.15
C PRO A 226 19.06 26.89 1.33
N ASN A 227 19.84 27.24 0.29
CA ASN A 227 19.62 28.44 -0.51
C ASN A 227 18.60 28.24 -1.63
N ASN A 228 18.30 26.98 -1.99
CA ASN A 228 17.39 26.67 -3.08
C ASN A 228 16.55 25.41 -2.77
N ALA A 229 15.53 25.61 -1.94
CA ALA A 229 14.61 24.55 -1.53
C ALA A 229 13.91 23.87 -2.72
N TRP A 230 13.51 24.63 -3.75
CA TRP A 230 12.83 24.08 -4.93
C TRP A 230 13.72 23.11 -5.72
N THR A 231 15.00 23.44 -5.82
CA THR A 231 15.98 22.57 -6.49
C THR A 231 16.22 21.31 -5.66
N SER A 232 16.37 21.45 -4.34
CA SER A 232 16.50 20.32 -3.41
C SER A 232 15.30 19.36 -3.50
N ILE A 233 14.08 19.89 -3.47
CA ILE A 233 12.84 19.09 -3.61
C ILE A 233 12.80 18.38 -4.95
N SER A 234 13.13 19.09 -6.04
CA SER A 234 13.09 18.53 -7.39
C SER A 234 14.10 17.40 -7.57
N ILE A 235 15.34 17.59 -7.10
CA ILE A 235 16.39 16.57 -7.17
C ILE A 235 16.05 15.40 -6.25
N ALA A 236 15.54 15.64 -5.04
CA ALA A 236 15.12 14.59 -4.12
C ALA A 236 13.97 13.74 -4.71
N ALA A 237 12.98 14.38 -5.34
CA ALA A 237 11.87 13.69 -6.00
C ALA A 237 12.36 12.83 -7.18
N LEU A 238 13.19 13.40 -8.07
CA LEU A 238 13.76 12.66 -9.21
C LEU A 238 14.64 11.50 -8.76
N THR A 239 15.46 11.72 -7.72
CA THR A 239 16.32 10.69 -7.14
C THR A 239 15.49 9.57 -6.50
N SER A 240 14.43 9.92 -5.78
CA SER A 240 13.51 8.95 -5.18
C SER A 240 12.82 8.10 -6.26
N ILE A 241 12.36 8.71 -7.35
CA ILE A 241 11.77 8.01 -8.50
C ILE A 241 12.80 7.07 -9.14
N LEU A 242 14.02 7.56 -9.38
CA LEU A 242 15.09 6.77 -10.01
C LEU A 242 15.47 5.56 -9.16
N ILE A 243 15.76 5.75 -7.87
CA ILE A 243 16.11 4.68 -6.95
C ILE A 243 14.97 3.66 -6.86
N SER A 244 13.73 4.13 -6.79
CA SER A 244 12.55 3.25 -6.72
C SER A 244 12.35 2.43 -7.98
N TYR A 245 12.56 3.02 -9.14
CA TYR A 245 12.53 2.31 -10.42
C TYR A 245 13.64 1.26 -10.51
N VAL A 246 14.88 1.61 -10.16
CA VAL A 246 16.02 0.68 -10.16
C VAL A 246 15.73 -0.49 -9.22
N TYR A 247 15.27 -0.22 -8.00
CA TYR A 247 14.88 -1.25 -7.05
C TYR A 247 13.77 -2.15 -7.62
N ALA A 248 12.69 -1.55 -8.14
CA ALA A 248 11.54 -2.30 -8.68
C ALA A 248 11.96 -3.25 -9.81
N ARG A 249 12.80 -2.75 -10.73
CA ARG A 249 13.20 -3.45 -11.95
C ARG A 249 14.21 -4.56 -11.69
N PHE A 250 15.23 -4.29 -10.89
CA PHE A 250 16.39 -5.16 -10.74
C PHE A 250 16.36 -6.02 -9.48
N ILE A 251 15.67 -5.58 -8.43
CA ILE A 251 15.64 -6.28 -7.14
C ILE A 251 14.26 -6.88 -6.88
N ASP A 252 13.22 -6.04 -6.83
CA ASP A 252 11.88 -6.46 -6.40
C ASP A 252 11.30 -7.56 -7.29
N TYR A 253 11.19 -7.29 -8.60
CA TYR A 253 10.55 -8.22 -9.52
C TYR A 253 11.28 -9.58 -9.62
N PRO A 254 12.62 -9.64 -9.78
CA PRO A 254 13.34 -10.91 -9.78
C PRO A 254 13.22 -11.67 -8.46
N LEU A 255 13.36 -10.97 -7.32
CA LEU A 255 13.31 -11.58 -6.00
C LEU A 255 11.92 -12.14 -5.68
N TYR A 256 10.86 -11.37 -5.95
CA TYR A 256 9.49 -11.83 -5.80
C TYR A 256 9.22 -13.07 -6.65
N LYS A 257 9.68 -13.10 -7.91
CA LYS A 257 9.54 -14.27 -8.79
C LYS A 257 10.28 -15.50 -8.24
N ALA A 258 11.48 -15.32 -7.69
CA ALA A 258 12.25 -16.40 -7.06
C ALA A 258 11.56 -16.94 -5.80
N LEU A 259 11.13 -16.06 -4.89
CA LEU A 259 10.42 -16.43 -3.67
C LEU A 259 9.08 -17.12 -3.97
N LYS A 260 8.32 -16.62 -4.94
CA LYS A 260 7.05 -17.24 -5.36
C LYS A 260 7.26 -18.67 -5.87
N ARG A 261 8.32 -18.92 -6.65
CA ARG A 261 8.69 -20.26 -7.13
C ARG A 261 9.13 -21.20 -5.99
N LEU A 262 9.80 -20.66 -4.98
CA LEU A 262 10.21 -21.43 -3.81
C LEU A 262 8.99 -21.82 -2.96
N ILE A 263 8.09 -20.87 -2.71
CA ILE A 263 6.83 -21.11 -2.00
C ILE A 263 6.00 -22.17 -2.72
N SER A 264 5.86 -22.10 -4.06
CA SER A 264 5.08 -23.10 -4.80
C SER A 264 5.69 -24.51 -4.72
N ARG A 265 7.03 -24.62 -4.66
CA ARG A 265 7.71 -25.92 -4.50
C ARG A 265 7.51 -26.54 -3.11
N ILE A 266 7.49 -25.72 -2.06
CA ILE A 266 7.31 -26.17 -0.68
C ILE A 266 5.85 -26.49 -0.40
N ALA A 267 4.93 -25.60 -0.80
CA ALA A 267 3.50 -25.73 -0.51
C ALA A 267 2.80 -26.80 -1.37
N TRP A 268 3.38 -27.17 -2.52
CA TRP A 268 2.81 -28.18 -3.41
C TRP A 268 3.89 -29.07 -4.06
N PRO A 269 4.52 -29.98 -3.29
CA PRO A 269 5.58 -30.87 -3.79
C PRO A 269 5.10 -31.82 -4.90
N SER A 270 3.79 -32.10 -4.95
CA SER A 270 3.16 -33.14 -5.77
C SER A 270 2.82 -32.73 -7.22
N ALA A 271 2.88 -31.45 -7.60
CA ALA A 271 2.63 -31.04 -9.01
C ALA A 271 3.80 -31.33 -9.96
N LYS A 272 4.88 -31.94 -9.48
CA LYS A 272 6.05 -32.28 -10.30
C LYS A 272 5.87 -33.54 -11.14
N LYS A 273 4.75 -34.28 -11.03
CA LYS A 273 4.51 -35.50 -11.81
C LYS A 273 3.76 -35.31 -13.13
N ASP A 274 2.92 -34.28 -13.28
CA ASP A 274 2.06 -34.18 -14.48
C ASP A 274 2.49 -33.14 -15.53
N TYR A 275 3.37 -32.19 -15.21
CA TYR A 275 3.72 -31.11 -16.16
C TYR A 275 4.86 -31.42 -17.16
N ARG A 276 5.29 -32.69 -17.28
CA ARG A 276 6.25 -33.11 -18.33
C ARG A 276 5.58 -33.77 -19.55
N GLY A 277 4.25 -33.88 -19.59
CA GLY A 277 3.51 -34.50 -20.69
C GLY A 277 3.14 -33.56 -21.84
N ASP A 278 2.66 -32.34 -21.57
CA ASP A 278 1.80 -31.63 -22.54
C ASP A 278 2.29 -30.24 -22.96
N LEU A 279 3.60 -30.06 -23.19
CA LEU A 279 4.15 -28.81 -23.76
C LEU A 279 4.89 -28.98 -25.10
N PHE A 280 4.60 -30.08 -25.81
CA PHE A 280 4.85 -30.20 -27.24
C PHE A 280 3.57 -30.66 -27.93
N ASN A 281 2.60 -29.77 -28.07
CA ASN A 281 1.71 -29.67 -29.24
C ASN A 281 0.67 -28.55 -29.01
N GLN A 282 0.64 -27.64 -29.99
CA GLN A 282 -0.32 -26.54 -30.22
C GLN A 282 0.01 -25.19 -29.59
#